data_AF-A0A4Q9M3H4-F1
#
_entry.id   AF-A0A4Q9M3H4-F1
#
_cell.length_a   1.000
_cell.length_b   1.000
_cell.length_c   1.000
_cell.angle_alpha   90.00
_cell.angle_beta   90.00
_cell.angle_gamma   90.00
#
_symmetry.space_group_name_H-M   'P 1'
#
loop_
_entity.id
_entity.type
_entity.pdbx_description
1 polymer ?
#
loop_
_entity_poly.entity_id
_entity_poly.type
_entity_poly.pdbx_seq_one_letter_code
_entity_poly.pdbx_strand_id
1 'polypeptide(L)'
;MRLPHYCKADLKMCLKEMSFRCLKFPSELRPFAAWVPSFIEERTQVLLRDAIRKPPSRVDVEGLLYGLQVDDPTCPYDVVKVKIGRTTHINRHYNEHLNTCPSLRYTILGYYPPRASPESATSPFALQTDLGVAHMKPTDTVPFSHRLEYLAHLVLADVAANAPYLCTAWPTSDSAGLRLGVIQERSPCTDCKHVHEEVFVFRRFPGNLRGKEWELVIRPIIMKLALHVEFYSAL
;
A
#
# COMPACT_ATOMS: atom_id res chain seq x y z
N MET A 1 -9.17 -11.89 0.86
CA MET A 1 -8.63 -11.82 -0.51
C MET A 1 -8.02 -13.16 -0.87
N ARG A 2 -8.72 -13.98 -1.66
CA ARG A 2 -8.20 -15.28 -2.09
C ARG A 2 -7.29 -15.08 -3.30
N LEU A 3 -5.98 -15.18 -3.11
CA LEU A 3 -4.99 -15.01 -4.17
C LEU A 3 -4.86 -16.29 -5.01
N PRO A 4 -4.65 -16.18 -6.33
CA PRO A 4 -4.38 -17.33 -7.17
C PRO A 4 -3.08 -18.03 -6.75
N HIS A 5 -3.02 -19.34 -7.00
CA HIS A 5 -1.87 -20.18 -6.71
C HIS A 5 -1.13 -20.51 -8.01
N TYR A 6 0.15 -20.21 -8.06
CA TYR A 6 1.02 -20.48 -9.22
C TYR A 6 2.06 -21.52 -8.82
N CYS A 7 2.34 -22.49 -9.69
CA CYS A 7 3.49 -23.38 -9.48
C CYS A 7 4.79 -22.69 -9.93
N LYS A 8 5.96 -23.27 -9.62
CA LYS A 8 7.27 -22.70 -10.01
C LYS A 8 7.43 -22.53 -11.53
N ALA A 9 6.82 -23.41 -12.33
CA ALA A 9 6.86 -23.30 -13.79
C ALA A 9 6.02 -22.12 -14.29
N ASP A 10 4.83 -21.93 -13.72
CA ASP A 10 3.95 -20.80 -14.04
C ASP A 10 4.62 -19.47 -13.71
N LEU A 11 5.27 -19.37 -12.54
CA LEU A 11 5.99 -18.16 -12.14
C LEU A 11 7.06 -17.78 -13.17
N LYS A 12 7.92 -18.73 -13.56
CA LYS A 12 8.95 -18.49 -14.58
C LYS A 12 8.34 -18.06 -15.92
N MET A 13 7.21 -18.64 -16.32
CA MET A 13 6.53 -18.27 -17.55
C MET A 13 5.98 -16.84 -17.49
N CYS A 14 5.27 -16.49 -16.42
CA CYS A 14 4.72 -15.15 -16.21
C CYS A 14 5.81 -14.07 -16.06
N LEU A 15 7.00 -14.44 -15.58
CA LEU A 15 8.12 -13.51 -15.43
C LEU A 15 8.90 -13.23 -16.73
N LYS A 16 8.80 -14.10 -17.75
CA LYS A 16 9.46 -13.92 -19.07
C LYS A 16 8.96 -12.70 -19.82
N GLU A 17 7.68 -12.37 -19.69
CA GLU A 17 7.11 -11.19 -20.33
C GLU A 17 7.66 -9.93 -19.65
N MET A 18 8.29 -9.04 -20.40
CA MET A 18 8.97 -7.85 -19.83
C MET A 18 8.12 -6.58 -19.91
N SER A 19 7.05 -6.62 -20.70
CA SER A 19 6.18 -5.47 -20.97
C SER A 19 4.73 -5.87 -21.03
N PHE A 20 3.82 -4.94 -20.77
CA PHE A 20 2.39 -5.10 -20.95
C PHE A 20 1.84 -3.99 -21.84
N ARG A 21 0.69 -4.25 -22.46
CA ARG A 21 -0.04 -3.24 -23.22
C ARG A 21 -0.71 -2.26 -22.27
N CYS A 22 -0.48 -0.96 -22.49
CA CYS A 22 -1.18 0.08 -21.74
C CYS A 22 -2.69 0.03 -22.04
N LEU A 23 -3.53 0.13 -21.02
CA LEU A 23 -4.99 0.09 -21.19
C LEU A 23 -5.50 1.40 -21.81
N LYS A 24 -4.93 2.54 -21.39
CA LYS A 24 -5.25 3.88 -21.93
C LYS A 24 -4.75 4.11 -23.34
N PHE A 25 -3.57 3.58 -23.65
CA PHE A 25 -2.89 3.74 -24.94
C PHE A 25 -2.59 2.36 -25.52
N PRO A 26 -3.57 1.68 -26.15
CA PRO A 26 -3.40 0.30 -26.58
C PRO A 26 -2.26 0.05 -27.57
N SER A 27 -1.78 1.08 -28.27
CA SER A 27 -0.61 1.01 -29.15
C SER A 27 0.73 1.00 -28.39
N GLU A 28 0.74 1.34 -27.11
CA GLU A 28 1.95 1.48 -26.31
C GLU A 28 2.21 0.24 -25.45
N LEU A 29 3.45 -0.26 -25.52
CA LEU A 29 3.99 -1.25 -24.59
C LEU A 29 4.75 -0.54 -23.47
N ARG A 30 4.49 -0.94 -22.23
CA ARG A 30 5.14 -0.40 -21.04
C ARG A 30 5.89 -1.51 -20.31
N PRO A 31 7.13 -1.27 -19.85
CA PRO A 31 7.90 -2.29 -19.14
C PRO A 31 7.32 -2.54 -17.76
N PHE A 32 7.28 -3.81 -17.32
CA PHE A 32 6.85 -4.14 -15.96
C PHE A 32 7.77 -3.53 -14.91
N ALA A 33 9.08 -3.45 -15.17
CA ALA A 33 10.07 -2.89 -14.25
C ALA A 33 9.80 -1.43 -13.84
N ALA A 34 9.03 -0.67 -14.63
CA ALA A 34 8.63 0.69 -14.24
C ALA A 34 7.66 0.70 -13.04
N TRP A 35 6.83 -0.33 -12.89
CA TRP A 35 5.70 -0.36 -11.96
C TRP A 35 5.76 -1.48 -10.93
N VAL A 36 6.35 -2.61 -11.30
CA VAL A 36 6.55 -3.80 -10.47
C VAL A 36 7.94 -3.69 -9.82
N PRO A 37 8.04 -3.48 -8.50
CA PRO A 37 9.34 -3.39 -7.85
C PRO A 37 10.09 -4.72 -7.91
N SER A 38 11.42 -4.67 -8.05
CA SER A 38 12.25 -5.89 -8.02
C SER A 38 12.43 -6.45 -6.62
N PHE A 39 12.36 -5.60 -5.58
CA PHE A 39 12.55 -5.98 -4.18
C PHE A 39 11.43 -6.85 -3.57
N ILE A 40 10.32 -7.10 -4.30
CA ILE A 40 9.25 -8.00 -3.87
C ILE A 40 9.43 -9.40 -4.45
N GLU A 41 8.88 -10.43 -3.80
CA GLU A 41 9.05 -11.82 -4.26
C GLU A 41 8.43 -12.08 -5.62
N GLU A 42 9.00 -13.03 -6.38
CA GLU A 42 8.53 -13.45 -7.71
C GLU A 42 7.02 -13.71 -7.76
N ARG A 43 6.46 -14.35 -6.72
CA ARG A 43 5.03 -14.62 -6.65
C ARG A 43 4.21 -13.32 -6.57
N THR A 44 4.63 -12.38 -5.75
CA THR A 44 3.99 -11.07 -5.61
C THR A 44 4.15 -10.27 -6.90
N GLN A 45 5.31 -10.35 -7.56
CA GLN A 45 5.50 -9.74 -8.88
C GLN A 45 4.49 -10.27 -9.89
N VAL A 46 4.30 -11.59 -9.99
CA VAL A 46 3.30 -12.20 -10.90
C VAL A 46 1.88 -11.73 -10.57
N LEU A 47 1.50 -11.73 -9.29
CA LEU A 47 0.20 -11.22 -8.85
C LEU A 47 -0.02 -9.75 -9.22
N LEU A 48 1.02 -8.93 -9.05
CA LEU A 48 0.97 -7.51 -9.38
C LEU A 48 0.90 -7.28 -10.89
N ARG A 49 1.65 -8.05 -11.69
CA ARG A 49 1.60 -8.04 -13.16
C ARG A 49 0.21 -8.40 -13.67
N ASP A 50 -0.43 -9.42 -13.10
CA ASP A 50 -1.79 -9.80 -13.43
C ASP A 50 -2.79 -8.71 -13.06
N ALA A 51 -2.63 -8.11 -11.88
CA ALA A 51 -3.51 -7.04 -11.41
C ALA A 51 -3.44 -5.79 -12.29
N ILE A 52 -2.22 -5.34 -12.63
CA ILE A 52 -1.94 -4.17 -13.48
C ILE A 52 -2.58 -4.29 -14.87
N ARG A 53 -2.70 -5.52 -15.40
CA ARG A 53 -3.29 -5.77 -16.72
C ARG A 53 -4.82 -5.81 -16.73
N LYS A 54 -5.47 -5.95 -15.58
CA LYS A 54 -6.94 -6.04 -15.54
C LYS A 54 -7.55 -4.70 -15.94
N PRO A 55 -8.55 -4.66 -16.84
CA PRO A 55 -9.26 -3.42 -17.14
C PRO A 55 -9.97 -2.87 -15.89
N PRO A 56 -10.26 -1.57 -15.84
CA PRO A 56 -11.14 -1.02 -14.82
C PRO A 56 -12.50 -1.71 -14.82
N SER A 57 -13.09 -1.77 -13.64
CA SER A 57 -14.37 -2.39 -13.36
C SER A 57 -15.32 -1.36 -12.75
N ARG A 58 -16.61 -1.70 -12.64
CA ARG A 58 -17.63 -0.79 -12.10
C ARG A 58 -17.41 -0.41 -10.63
N VAL A 59 -16.57 -1.14 -9.90
CA VAL A 59 -16.23 -0.83 -8.50
C VAL A 59 -15.09 0.17 -8.38
N ASP A 60 -14.45 0.53 -9.49
CA ASP A 60 -13.33 1.46 -9.50
C ASP A 60 -13.84 2.91 -9.48
N VAL A 61 -14.13 3.38 -8.27
CA VAL A 61 -14.61 4.74 -7.97
C VAL A 61 -13.48 5.65 -7.49
N GLU A 62 -13.72 6.96 -7.57
CA GLU A 62 -12.87 7.97 -6.95
C GLU A 62 -12.90 7.86 -5.42
N GLY A 63 -11.78 8.17 -4.79
CA GLY A 63 -11.67 8.18 -3.33
C GLY A 63 -10.27 8.57 -2.87
N LEU A 64 -9.97 8.28 -1.61
CA LEU A 64 -8.64 8.45 -1.02
C LEU A 64 -8.23 7.15 -0.35
N LEU A 65 -6.92 6.93 -0.24
CA LEU A 65 -6.34 5.92 0.64
C LEU A 65 -5.91 6.58 1.95
N TYR A 66 -6.01 5.86 3.05
CA TYR A 66 -5.54 6.32 4.35
C TYR A 66 -4.79 5.20 5.08
N GLY A 67 -3.87 5.60 5.95
CA GLY A 67 -3.15 4.72 6.86
C GLY A 67 -3.50 5.01 8.30
N LEU A 68 -3.79 3.97 9.07
CA LEU A 68 -3.94 4.05 10.53
C LEU A 68 -2.89 3.15 11.20
N GLN A 69 -2.18 3.66 12.19
CA GLN A 69 -1.49 2.81 13.15
C GLN A 69 -2.54 2.16 14.05
N VAL A 70 -2.42 0.86 14.26
CA VAL A 70 -3.21 0.11 15.21
C VAL A 70 -2.41 -0.03 16.49
N ASP A 71 -2.87 0.65 17.54
CA ASP A 71 -2.27 0.60 18.87
C ASP A 71 -2.79 -0.65 19.59
N ASP A 72 -1.97 -1.68 19.56
CA ASP A 72 -2.21 -2.94 20.27
C ASP A 72 -1.17 -3.08 21.39
N PRO A 73 -1.60 -3.06 22.67
CA PRO A 73 -0.69 -3.14 23.81
C PRO A 73 0.06 -4.47 23.90
N THR A 74 -0.39 -5.51 23.18
CA THR A 74 0.29 -6.82 23.11
C THR A 74 1.40 -6.85 22.06
N CYS A 75 1.51 -5.82 21.23
CA CYS A 75 2.49 -5.75 20.15
C CYS A 75 3.90 -5.44 20.69
N PRO A 76 4.94 -6.19 20.27
CA PRO A 76 6.32 -5.87 20.61
C PRO A 76 6.72 -4.44 20.23
N TYR A 77 7.62 -3.82 21.01
CA TYR A 77 8.04 -2.43 20.83
C TYR A 77 8.78 -2.17 19.51
N ASP A 78 9.39 -3.18 18.91
CA ASP A 78 10.09 -3.12 17.63
C ASP A 78 9.15 -3.35 16.42
N VAL A 79 7.85 -3.39 16.66
CA VAL A 79 6.83 -3.68 15.65
C VAL A 79 5.78 -2.57 15.61
N VAL A 80 5.19 -2.35 14.43
CA VAL A 80 4.04 -1.47 14.22
C VAL A 80 3.00 -2.16 13.35
N LYS A 81 1.74 -2.10 13.78
CA LYS A 81 0.59 -2.56 13.00
C LYS A 81 0.04 -1.36 12.24
N VAL A 82 -0.09 -1.49 10.92
CA VAL A 82 -0.61 -0.43 10.06
C VAL A 82 -1.77 -0.97 9.22
N LYS A 83 -2.93 -0.35 9.37
CA LYS A 83 -4.11 -0.58 8.54
C LYS A 83 -4.07 0.35 7.33
N ILE A 84 -4.24 -0.20 6.15
CA ILE A 84 -4.40 0.58 4.91
C ILE A 84 -5.80 0.38 4.39
N GLY A 85 -6.54 1.46 4.25
CA GLY A 85 -7.90 1.43 3.71
C GLY A 85 -8.13 2.53 2.69
N ARG A 86 -9.29 2.46 2.06
CA ARG A 86 -9.83 3.49 1.17
C ARG A 86 -11.13 4.05 1.72
N THR A 87 -11.47 5.27 1.31
CA THR A 87 -12.75 5.91 1.66
C THR A 87 -13.02 7.08 0.74
N THR A 88 -14.28 7.54 0.67
CA THR A 88 -14.64 8.85 0.12
C THR A 88 -14.73 9.92 1.20
N HIS A 89 -14.89 9.51 2.47
CA HIS A 89 -15.07 10.39 3.62
C HIS A 89 -14.30 9.86 4.84
N ILE A 90 -13.08 10.39 5.06
CA ILE A 90 -12.16 9.89 6.09
C ILE A 90 -12.74 9.96 7.52
N ASN A 91 -13.37 11.07 7.90
CA ASN A 91 -13.92 11.26 9.25
C ASN A 91 -15.03 10.24 9.56
N ARG A 92 -15.91 10.00 8.58
CA ARG A 92 -17.00 9.03 8.72
C ARG A 92 -16.45 7.61 8.89
N HIS A 93 -15.52 7.23 8.02
CA HIS A 93 -14.99 5.87 8.01
C HIS A 93 -14.07 5.58 9.21
N TYR A 94 -13.34 6.60 9.69
CA TYR A 94 -12.57 6.53 10.93
C TYR A 94 -13.49 6.25 12.13
N ASN A 95 -14.61 6.97 12.24
CA ASN A 95 -15.60 6.73 13.30
C ASN A 95 -16.27 5.35 13.17
N GLU A 96 -16.60 4.92 11.95
CA GLU A 96 -17.15 3.58 11.70
C GLU A 96 -16.17 2.47 12.14
N HIS A 97 -14.87 2.65 11.94
CA HIS A 97 -13.86 1.72 12.44
C HIS A 97 -13.76 1.68 13.97
N LEU A 98 -13.77 2.85 14.62
CA LEU A 98 -13.81 2.92 16.09
C LEU A 98 -15.03 2.18 16.66
N ASN A 99 -16.17 2.25 15.98
CA ASN A 99 -17.39 1.56 16.40
C ASN A 99 -17.37 0.05 16.12
N THR A 100 -16.72 -0.39 15.04
CA THR A 100 -16.69 -1.80 14.64
C THR A 100 -15.72 -2.62 15.49
N CYS A 101 -14.60 -2.03 15.91
CA CYS A 101 -13.56 -2.69 16.69
C CYS A 101 -13.11 -1.78 17.87
N PRO A 102 -13.95 -1.62 18.92
CA PRO A 102 -13.71 -0.69 20.01
C PRO A 102 -12.53 -1.08 20.91
N SER A 103 -12.08 -2.34 20.90
CA SER A 103 -10.91 -2.77 21.68
C SER A 103 -9.59 -2.28 21.09
N LEU A 104 -9.58 -1.89 19.81
CA LEU A 104 -8.40 -1.39 19.10
C LEU A 104 -8.40 0.13 19.09
N ARG A 105 -7.26 0.72 19.44
CA ARG A 105 -7.03 2.16 19.27
C ARG A 105 -6.37 2.40 17.92
N TYR A 106 -6.80 3.43 17.23
CA TYR A 106 -6.26 3.81 15.93
C TYR A 106 -5.70 5.22 15.99
N THR A 107 -4.52 5.41 15.40
CA THR A 107 -3.90 6.72 15.21
C THR A 107 -3.70 6.96 13.72
N ILE A 108 -4.14 8.11 13.20
CA ILE A 108 -3.99 8.43 11.78
C ILE A 108 -2.52 8.67 11.46
N LEU A 109 -2.00 7.94 10.46
CA LEU A 109 -0.65 8.14 9.93
C LEU A 109 -0.64 9.12 8.76
N GLY A 110 -1.68 9.08 7.92
CA GLY A 110 -1.83 9.98 6.79
C GLY A 110 -2.81 9.47 5.74
N TYR A 111 -2.90 10.19 4.63
CA TYR A 111 -3.77 9.87 3.50
C TYR A 111 -3.12 10.23 2.16
N TYR A 112 -3.65 9.66 1.08
CA TYR A 112 -3.29 9.94 -0.30
C TYR A 112 -4.57 10.10 -1.14
N PRO A 113 -4.67 11.11 -2.03
CA PRO A 113 -3.68 12.15 -2.29
C PRO A 113 -3.44 13.08 -1.10
N PRO A 114 -2.22 13.62 -0.91
CA PRO A 114 -1.99 14.67 0.08
C PRO A 114 -2.80 15.92 -0.32
N ARG A 115 -3.17 16.75 0.65
CA ARG A 115 -3.88 18.00 0.37
C ARG A 115 -3.04 18.91 -0.52
N ALA A 116 -3.60 19.39 -1.62
CA ALA A 116 -2.99 20.46 -2.39
C ALA A 116 -3.01 21.77 -1.58
N SER A 117 -1.92 22.12 -0.89
CA SER A 117 -1.67 23.50 -0.47
C SER A 117 -1.09 24.29 -1.64
N PRO A 118 -1.58 25.51 -1.94
CA PRO A 118 -1.10 26.33 -3.05
C PRO A 118 0.39 26.71 -2.96
N GLU A 119 1.04 26.48 -1.81
CA GLU A 119 2.45 26.80 -1.56
C GLU A 119 3.41 25.62 -1.81
N SER A 120 2.92 24.44 -2.16
CA SER A 120 3.71 23.18 -2.17
C SER A 120 4.06 22.65 -3.56
N ALA A 121 3.77 23.42 -4.61
CA ALA A 121 3.95 23.00 -6.01
C ALA A 121 5.42 22.84 -6.46
N THR A 122 6.41 23.14 -5.60
CA THR A 122 7.83 23.18 -6.00
C THR A 122 8.58 21.85 -5.80
N SER A 123 7.98 20.81 -5.22
CA SER A 123 8.64 19.50 -5.13
C SER A 123 7.68 18.31 -5.19
N PRO A 124 7.82 17.39 -6.17
CA PRO A 124 7.05 16.15 -6.23
C PRO A 124 7.37 15.16 -5.08
N PHE A 125 8.32 15.51 -4.20
CA PHE A 125 8.75 14.71 -3.03
C PHE A 125 8.52 15.42 -1.69
N ALA A 126 7.73 16.50 -1.63
CA ALA A 126 7.46 17.17 -0.36
C ALA A 126 6.86 16.19 0.69
N LEU A 127 7.67 15.89 1.70
CA LEU A 127 7.25 15.21 2.94
C LEU A 127 6.39 16.19 3.73
N GLN A 128 5.09 16.21 3.48
CA GLN A 128 4.16 16.96 4.30
C GLN A 128 3.73 16.06 5.47
N THR A 129 4.38 16.26 6.61
CA THR A 129 3.92 15.75 7.90
C THR A 129 2.79 16.67 8.37
N ASP A 130 1.55 16.35 8.04
CA ASP A 130 0.36 17.03 8.55
C ASP A 130 0.14 16.69 10.04
N LEU A 131 1.00 17.23 10.90
CA LEU A 131 0.81 17.26 12.35
C LEU A 131 -0.26 18.31 12.68
N GLY A 132 -1.53 17.99 12.42
CA GLY A 132 -2.65 18.91 12.61
C GLY A 132 -4.01 18.30 12.30
N VAL A 133 -4.28 17.10 12.81
CA VAL A 133 -5.48 16.30 12.49
C VAL A 133 -6.70 16.77 13.30
N ALA A 134 -7.14 18.01 13.10
CA ALA A 134 -8.39 18.49 13.70
C ALA A 134 -9.49 18.73 12.67
N HIS A 135 -9.16 19.09 11.42
CA HIS A 135 -10.15 19.43 10.39
C HIS A 135 -9.74 18.85 9.02
N MET A 136 -10.00 17.56 8.83
CA MET A 136 -9.70 16.85 7.58
C MET A 136 -10.73 17.17 6.49
N LYS A 137 -10.34 17.96 5.49
CA LYS A 137 -11.01 18.04 4.19
C LYS A 137 -10.00 17.63 3.11
N PRO A 138 -9.98 16.35 2.69
CA PRO A 138 -9.33 15.95 1.45
C PRO A 138 -10.03 16.71 0.33
N THR A 139 -9.31 17.61 -0.35
CA THR A 139 -9.85 18.32 -1.52
C THR A 139 -9.72 17.48 -2.79
N ASP A 140 -8.79 16.53 -2.78
CA ASP A 140 -8.39 15.75 -3.94
C ASP A 140 -8.70 14.27 -3.73
N THR A 141 -9.10 13.61 -4.81
CA THR A 141 -9.36 12.16 -4.86
C THR A 141 -8.52 11.54 -5.98
N VAL A 142 -8.23 10.25 -5.85
CA VAL A 142 -7.57 9.45 -6.87
C VAL A 142 -8.62 8.59 -7.60
N PRO A 143 -8.59 8.51 -8.94
CA PRO A 143 -9.44 7.58 -9.67
C PRO A 143 -9.11 6.14 -9.33
N PHE A 144 -10.11 5.27 -9.42
CA PHE A 144 -9.94 3.83 -9.23
C PHE A 144 -9.30 3.45 -7.88
N SER A 145 -9.75 4.11 -6.80
CA SER A 145 -9.21 3.94 -5.44
C SER A 145 -9.24 2.50 -4.93
N HIS A 146 -10.24 1.71 -5.33
CA HIS A 146 -10.34 0.27 -5.04
C HIS A 146 -9.18 -0.52 -5.65
N ARG A 147 -8.88 -0.28 -6.93
CA ARG A 147 -7.73 -0.87 -7.60
C ARG A 147 -6.43 -0.44 -6.94
N LEU A 148 -6.26 0.85 -6.64
CA LEU A 148 -5.05 1.33 -5.99
C LEU A 148 -4.83 0.67 -4.62
N GLU A 149 -5.87 0.56 -3.80
CA GLU A 149 -5.82 -0.15 -2.52
C GLU A 149 -5.40 -1.61 -2.71
N TYR A 150 -6.01 -2.32 -3.67
CA TYR A 150 -5.66 -3.71 -3.97
C TYR A 150 -4.18 -3.86 -4.36
N LEU A 151 -3.68 -3.02 -5.27
CA LEU A 151 -2.27 -3.04 -5.70
C LEU A 151 -1.34 -2.73 -4.52
N ALA A 152 -1.69 -1.74 -3.69
CA ALA A 152 -0.93 -1.38 -2.51
C ALA A 152 -0.89 -2.54 -1.50
N HIS A 153 -2.02 -3.20 -1.25
CA HIS A 153 -2.08 -4.35 -0.34
C HIS A 153 -1.18 -5.51 -0.79
N LEU A 154 -1.13 -5.81 -2.10
CA LEU A 154 -0.22 -6.84 -2.62
C LEU A 154 1.25 -6.52 -2.30
N VAL A 155 1.67 -5.29 -2.59
CA VAL A 155 3.06 -4.87 -2.38
C VAL A 155 3.37 -4.78 -0.87
N LEU A 156 2.49 -4.17 -0.09
CA LEU A 156 2.70 -3.97 1.35
C LEU A 156 2.68 -5.27 2.15
N ALA A 157 1.90 -6.28 1.73
CA ALA A 157 1.96 -7.61 2.33
C ALA A 157 3.36 -8.23 2.19
N ASP A 158 3.96 -8.12 1.01
CA ASP A 158 5.31 -8.63 0.74
C ASP A 158 6.38 -7.82 1.49
N VAL A 159 6.29 -6.49 1.42
CA VAL A 159 7.22 -5.58 2.10
C VAL A 159 7.16 -5.75 3.62
N ALA A 160 5.99 -5.97 4.21
CA ALA A 160 5.85 -6.26 5.63
C ALA A 160 6.50 -7.59 6.03
N ALA A 161 6.32 -8.63 5.21
CA ALA A 161 6.87 -9.96 5.46
C ALA A 161 8.40 -10.03 5.26
N ASN A 162 8.94 -9.26 4.31
CA ASN A 162 10.36 -9.33 3.94
C ASN A 162 11.20 -8.20 4.53
N ALA A 163 10.57 -7.09 4.93
CA ALA A 163 11.18 -5.86 5.42
C ALA A 163 12.42 -5.39 4.63
N PRO A 164 12.35 -5.29 3.28
CA PRO A 164 13.48 -4.84 2.46
C PRO A 164 13.92 -3.41 2.80
N TYR A 165 13.03 -2.59 3.36
CA TYR A 165 13.29 -1.22 3.79
C TYR A 165 14.26 -1.09 4.97
N LEU A 166 14.58 -2.20 5.66
CA LEU A 166 15.61 -2.20 6.69
C LEU A 166 17.02 -2.40 6.11
N CYS A 167 17.14 -2.67 4.82
CA CYS A 167 18.43 -2.79 4.15
C CYS A 167 19.03 -1.42 3.86
N THR A 168 20.35 -1.30 3.99
CA THR A 168 21.10 -0.05 3.73
C THR A 168 20.95 0.47 2.30
N ALA A 169 20.65 -0.41 1.35
CA ALA A 169 20.48 -0.11 -0.06
C ALA A 169 18.99 -0.01 -0.48
N TRP A 170 18.08 0.29 0.45
CA TRP A 170 16.67 0.59 0.12
C TRP A 170 16.54 1.93 -0.62
N PRO A 171 15.70 2.04 -1.68
CA PRO A 171 14.84 1.02 -2.28
C PRO A 171 15.46 0.29 -3.49
N THR A 172 16.74 0.50 -3.79
CA THR A 172 17.40 0.05 -5.03
C THR A 172 17.95 -1.37 -5.00
N SER A 173 18.06 -2.01 -3.84
CA SER A 173 18.60 -3.37 -3.71
C SER A 173 17.60 -4.47 -4.07
N ASP A 174 18.10 -5.56 -4.65
CA ASP A 174 17.42 -6.85 -4.72
C ASP A 174 17.45 -7.51 -3.33
N SER A 175 16.58 -7.01 -2.46
CA SER A 175 16.35 -7.53 -1.11
C SER A 175 15.16 -8.49 -1.04
N ALA A 176 14.69 -8.95 -2.21
CA ALA A 176 13.59 -9.90 -2.32
C ALA A 176 13.92 -11.21 -1.57
N GLY A 177 13.00 -11.64 -0.71
CA GLY A 177 13.13 -12.91 0.02
C GLY A 177 14.10 -12.92 1.20
N LEU A 178 14.62 -11.76 1.64
CA LEU A 178 15.46 -11.70 2.86
C LEU A 178 14.70 -12.06 4.15
N ARG A 179 13.36 -12.06 4.14
CA ARG A 179 12.49 -12.48 5.26
C ARG A 179 12.86 -11.80 6.59
N LEU A 180 13.32 -10.53 6.53
CA LEU A 180 13.68 -9.75 7.72
C LEU A 180 12.45 -9.20 8.46
N GLY A 181 11.26 -9.37 7.88
CA GLY A 181 10.02 -8.90 8.45
C GLY A 181 9.51 -9.76 9.61
N VAL A 182 8.26 -9.54 9.97
CA VAL A 182 7.58 -10.30 11.01
C VAL A 182 6.56 -11.21 10.32
N ILE A 183 6.61 -12.50 10.60
CA ILE A 183 5.54 -13.41 10.18
C ILE A 183 4.32 -13.09 11.02
N GLN A 184 3.32 -12.46 10.40
CA GLN A 184 2.05 -12.17 11.05
C GLN A 184 1.20 -13.43 11.09
N GLU A 185 1.01 -13.99 12.28
CA GLU A 185 -0.08 -14.92 12.53
C GLU A 185 -1.40 -14.16 12.44
N ARG A 186 -2.22 -14.49 11.44
CA ARG A 186 -3.52 -13.86 11.22
C ARG A 186 -4.57 -14.59 12.05
N SER A 187 -5.06 -13.93 13.09
CA SER A 187 -6.18 -14.39 13.91
C SER A 187 -7.43 -13.53 13.67
N PRO A 188 -8.64 -14.10 13.87
CA PRO A 188 -9.87 -13.32 13.85
C PRO A 188 -9.85 -12.23 14.92
N CYS A 189 -10.33 -11.03 14.56
CA CYS A 189 -10.49 -9.92 15.49
C CYS A 189 -11.39 -10.29 16.67
N THR A 190 -11.02 -9.86 17.88
CA THR A 190 -11.81 -10.12 19.09
C THR A 190 -13.19 -9.47 19.04
N ASP A 191 -13.31 -8.32 18.38
CA ASP A 191 -14.56 -7.55 18.30
C ASP A 191 -15.43 -8.01 17.13
N CYS A 192 -14.93 -7.88 15.90
CA CYS A 192 -15.75 -8.11 14.71
C CYS A 192 -15.68 -9.55 14.17
N LYS A 193 -14.83 -10.42 14.73
CA LYS A 193 -14.62 -11.83 14.32
C LYS A 193 -14.11 -12.04 12.90
N HIS A 194 -13.79 -10.98 12.17
CA HIS A 194 -13.18 -11.06 10.84
C HIS A 194 -11.65 -11.03 10.93
N VAL A 195 -10.98 -11.61 9.94
CA VAL A 195 -9.53 -11.48 9.77
C VAL A 195 -9.26 -10.18 9.00
N HIS A 196 -8.58 -9.23 9.63
CA HIS A 196 -8.20 -7.96 9.02
C HIS A 196 -6.98 -8.14 8.11
N GLU A 197 -7.22 -8.54 6.86
CA GLU A 197 -6.16 -8.72 5.87
C GLU A 197 -5.48 -7.42 5.45
N GLU A 198 -6.15 -6.30 5.69
CA GLU A 198 -5.72 -4.94 5.41
C GLU A 198 -4.84 -4.34 6.53
N VAL A 199 -4.56 -5.11 7.58
CA VAL A 199 -3.64 -4.75 8.67
C VAL A 199 -2.33 -5.48 8.48
N PHE A 200 -1.27 -4.71 8.23
CA PHE A 200 0.09 -5.19 8.01
C PHE A 200 0.95 -4.99 9.24
N VAL A 201 1.87 -5.92 9.49
CA VAL A 201 2.81 -5.88 10.61
C VAL A 201 4.20 -5.54 10.08
N PHE A 202 4.68 -4.34 10.38
CA PHE A 202 6.02 -3.88 9.99
C PHE A 202 6.97 -3.93 11.17
N ARG A 203 8.22 -4.30 10.93
CA ARG A 203 9.30 -3.95 11.87
C ARG A 203 9.51 -2.44 11.85
N ARG A 204 9.64 -1.83 13.01
CA ARG A 204 9.93 -0.40 13.12
C ARG A 204 11.33 -0.09 12.64
N PHE A 205 11.49 1.11 12.09
CA PHE A 205 12.83 1.63 11.83
C PHE A 205 13.60 1.82 13.15
N PRO A 206 14.92 1.56 13.16
CA PRO A 206 15.77 1.86 14.30
C PRO A 206 16.06 3.37 14.40
N GLY A 207 16.46 3.81 15.60
CA GLY A 207 17.00 5.15 15.83
C GLY A 207 16.03 6.29 15.51
N ASN A 208 16.54 7.32 14.83
CA ASN A 208 15.83 8.56 14.52
C ASN A 208 14.75 8.40 13.43
N LEU A 209 14.75 7.29 12.68
CA LEU A 209 13.74 7.01 11.65
C LEU A 209 12.53 6.27 12.21
N ARG A 210 12.55 5.88 13.48
CA ARG A 210 11.44 5.20 14.15
C ARG A 210 10.14 6.01 14.01
N GLY A 211 9.06 5.36 13.59
CA GLY A 211 7.76 6.02 13.41
C GLY A 211 7.58 6.69 12.05
N LYS A 212 8.57 6.59 11.16
CA LYS A 212 8.53 7.12 9.78
C LYS A 212 8.17 6.06 8.73
N GLU A 213 7.57 4.95 9.15
CA GLU A 213 7.19 3.85 8.25
C GLU A 213 6.16 4.31 7.20
N TRP A 214 5.25 5.21 7.58
CA TRP A 214 4.30 5.80 6.64
C TRP A 214 5.02 6.64 5.57
N GLU A 215 5.85 7.59 5.97
CA GLU A 215 6.46 8.56 5.07
C GLU A 215 7.55 7.94 4.17
N LEU A 216 8.33 6.99 4.69
CA LEU A 216 9.50 6.46 3.98
C LEU A 216 9.26 5.15 3.23
N VAL A 217 8.18 4.43 3.55
CA VAL A 217 7.90 3.11 2.94
C VAL A 217 6.52 3.09 2.31
N ILE A 218 5.48 3.30 3.12
CA ILE A 218 4.09 3.06 2.69
C ILE A 218 3.63 4.10 1.65
N ARG A 219 3.79 5.40 1.96
CA ARG A 219 3.37 6.50 1.09
C ARG A 219 4.09 6.46 -0.27
N PRO A 220 5.42 6.30 -0.36
CA PRO A 220 6.09 6.19 -1.66
C PRO A 220 5.59 5.04 -2.53
N ILE A 221 5.27 3.88 -1.93
CA ILE A 221 4.68 2.74 -2.65
C ILE A 221 3.29 3.11 -3.20
N ILE A 222 2.42 3.69 -2.36
CA ILE A 222 1.09 4.13 -2.79
C ILE A 222 1.19 5.16 -3.92
N MET A 223 2.06 6.16 -3.79
CA MET A 223 2.26 7.20 -4.80
C MET A 223 2.70 6.61 -6.15
N LYS A 224 3.67 5.70 -6.15
CA LYS A 224 4.15 5.05 -7.38
C LYS A 224 3.03 4.27 -8.07
N LEU A 225 2.21 3.56 -7.31
CA LEU A 225 1.08 2.81 -7.84
C LEU A 225 -0.06 3.73 -8.29
N ALA A 226 -0.27 4.86 -7.63
CA ALA A 226 -1.28 5.85 -8.02
C ALA A 226 -0.97 6.43 -9.40
N LEU A 227 0.30 6.77 -9.67
CA LEU A 227 0.75 7.20 -11.00
C LEU A 227 0.43 6.15 -12.07
N HIS A 228 0.62 4.86 -11.75
CA HIS A 228 0.23 3.80 -12.69
C HIS A 228 -1.28 3.83 -12.99
N VAL A 229 -2.09 3.90 -11.94
CA VAL A 229 -3.55 3.84 -12.01
C VAL A 229 -4.11 5.06 -12.76
N GLU A 230 -3.66 6.27 -12.43
CA GLU A 230 -4.10 7.52 -13.04
C GLU A 230 -3.75 7.61 -14.53
N PHE A 231 -2.52 7.26 -14.90
CA PHE A 231 -2.03 7.48 -16.26
C PHE A 231 -2.27 6.31 -17.21
N TYR A 232 -2.37 5.08 -16.72
CA TYR A 232 -2.31 3.89 -17.58
C TYR A 232 -3.49 2.93 -17.41
N SER A 233 -4.32 3.10 -16.37
CA SER A 233 -5.51 2.25 -16.17
C SER A 233 -6.81 2.87 -16.71
N ALA A 234 -6.89 4.19 -16.95
CA ALA A 234 -8.09 4.81 -17.54
C ALA A 234 -8.30 4.36 -19.00
N LEU A 235 -9.54 4.07 -19.39
CA LEU A 235 -9.94 3.88 -20.79
C LEU A 235 -10.25 5.21 -21.46
#